data_AF-A0A7C2JVR2-F1
#
_entry.id   AF-A0A7C2JVR2-F1
#
_cell.length_a   1.000
_cell.length_b   1.000
_cell.length_c   1.000
_cell.angle_alpha   90.00
_cell.angle_beta   90.00
_cell.angle_gamma   90.00
#
_symmetry.space_group_name_H-M   'P 1'
#
loop_
_entity.id
_entity.type
_entity.pdbx_description
1 polymer ?
#
loop_
_entity_poly.entity_id
_entity_poly.type
_entity_poly.pdbx_seq_one_letter_code
_entity_poly.pdbx_strand_id
1 'polypeptide(L)'
;MLGFTLAMTSIPTCGHPLASTDAKQGPCQARETCAQPCGASLMSTSIDATGHKWTTPKGGAIVAAHSLSGTAVTAMNGRFCWNRGSPFPGRNPVGRPVSDVSDESSSGKRRNPRIRFIEQFLKQGLENRLAGLLLGQLDAFNRIATTFGHEQCEAFCASYSERLREILPPRTPIIRLSERRFAVLIDCDSMSKVMDVATTLTEDNPPQLEVGGDTFLVDVTLGIAVYPSHADDASTLFRRAELALKEAREKEVAFDIYRPDATQQQAALWKFESELQNAVSRGHLEVYYQPKVEVATSRVCGVEALVRWRTESGSFVPASDFIPLAETNGAIVPLTWLVFDRIVAQLAAWNGLPEPFTVAVNVSPQILTHAEFTTRVKALKGALDERKIQLVIELTEDSLVQGDATSLASIDRLRKLGVELAIDDFGKGYSSLTYLKQIPAAEIKIDKRFIGTVAVDQTDKQIVKTVIALAHALGMRVVAEGVDSAEAISAIGELECEMAQGFYIARPMRGDLVPEWMEHYAATAAMRRGAVAREWPEPARA
;
A
#
# COMPACT_ATOMS: atom_id res chain seq x y z
N MET A 1 -4.58 -36.77 -24.40
CA MET A 1 -5.84 -37.55 -24.53
C MET A 1 -6.96 -36.59 -24.91
N LEU A 2 -7.92 -37.03 -25.72
CA LEU A 2 -9.08 -36.24 -26.15
C LEU A 2 -10.18 -36.20 -25.08
N GLY A 3 -11.03 -35.17 -25.12
CA GLY A 3 -12.17 -35.01 -24.21
C GLY A 3 -13.14 -33.90 -24.65
N PHE A 4 -13.77 -34.07 -25.82
CA PHE A 4 -14.89 -33.22 -26.27
C PHE A 4 -16.18 -33.56 -25.50
N THR A 5 -17.05 -32.57 -25.24
CA THR A 5 -18.51 -32.81 -25.11
C THR A 5 -19.28 -31.56 -25.57
N LEU A 6 -20.39 -31.76 -26.28
CA LEU A 6 -21.13 -30.72 -27.01
C LEU A 6 -22.63 -31.10 -27.03
N ALA A 7 -23.50 -30.23 -26.50
CA ALA A 7 -24.96 -30.21 -26.74
C ALA A 7 -25.51 -28.85 -26.25
N MET A 8 -26.15 -27.98 -27.04
CA MET A 8 -27.37 -28.07 -27.87
C MET A 8 -28.71 -27.85 -27.12
N THR A 9 -29.22 -26.62 -27.27
CA THR A 9 -30.62 -26.23 -27.51
C THR A 9 -31.76 -26.60 -26.56
N SER A 10 -32.49 -25.55 -26.10
CA SER A 10 -33.96 -25.47 -26.26
C SER A 10 -34.49 -24.04 -26.07
N ILE A 11 -35.21 -23.51 -27.07
CA ILE A 11 -36.03 -22.29 -27.02
C ILE A 11 -37.50 -22.71 -26.85
N PRO A 12 -38.36 -21.90 -26.21
CA PRO A 12 -39.73 -21.75 -26.71
C PRO A 12 -40.11 -20.29 -27.00
N THR A 13 -40.95 -20.12 -28.03
CA THR A 13 -41.42 -18.84 -28.60
C THR A 13 -42.82 -18.44 -28.14
N CYS A 14 -43.31 -17.31 -28.67
CA CYS A 14 -44.69 -16.76 -28.68
C CYS A 14 -44.97 -15.67 -27.63
N GLY A 15 -45.58 -14.52 -27.97
CA GLY A 15 -45.99 -14.05 -29.30
C GLY A 15 -46.46 -12.58 -29.32
N HIS A 16 -46.57 -12.00 -30.52
CA HIS A 16 -47.12 -10.64 -30.75
C HIS A 16 -48.65 -10.61 -30.71
N PRO A 17 -49.24 -9.43 -30.47
CA PRO A 17 -50.03 -8.82 -31.55
C PRO A 17 -49.71 -7.32 -31.80
N LEU A 18 -50.54 -6.67 -32.62
CA LEU A 18 -50.33 -5.45 -33.42
C LEU A 18 -51.05 -4.18 -32.87
N ALA A 19 -50.84 -3.06 -33.58
CA ALA A 19 -51.68 -1.84 -33.66
C ALA A 19 -51.50 -0.77 -32.54
N SER A 20 -51.62 0.55 -32.79
CA SER A 20 -51.67 1.34 -34.06
C SER A 20 -51.61 2.87 -33.84
N THR A 21 -51.04 3.60 -34.82
CA THR A 21 -51.44 4.93 -35.36
C THR A 21 -51.47 6.24 -34.53
N ASP A 22 -51.09 7.31 -35.25
CA ASP A 22 -51.42 8.74 -35.14
C ASP A 22 -50.91 9.55 -33.93
N ALA A 23 -50.03 10.56 -34.05
CA ALA A 23 -49.90 11.72 -34.97
C ALA A 23 -50.80 12.93 -34.64
N LYS A 24 -50.19 14.07 -34.26
CA LYS A 24 -50.44 15.42 -34.82
C LYS A 24 -49.60 16.56 -34.21
N GLN A 25 -49.21 17.49 -35.10
CA GLN A 25 -49.13 18.96 -34.91
C GLN A 25 -48.11 19.59 -33.93
N GLY A 26 -47.08 20.24 -34.49
CA GLY A 26 -46.71 21.61 -34.10
C GLY A 26 -47.51 22.63 -34.95
N PRO A 27 -47.01 23.85 -35.25
CA PRO A 27 -45.75 24.50 -34.82
C PRO A 27 -45.91 26.02 -34.48
N CYS A 28 -44.81 26.80 -34.54
CA CYS A 28 -44.73 28.28 -34.58
C CYS A 28 -44.99 29.07 -33.28
N GLN A 29 -44.37 30.23 -33.00
CA GLN A 29 -43.28 30.99 -33.65
C GLN A 29 -42.58 31.85 -32.56
N ALA A 30 -41.24 31.92 -32.49
CA ALA A 30 -40.37 32.99 -33.05
C ALA A 30 -40.67 34.40 -32.47
N ARG A 31 -39.75 35.10 -31.80
CA ARG A 31 -38.53 35.81 -32.29
C ARG A 31 -37.75 36.37 -31.05
N GLU A 32 -36.52 36.91 -31.10
CA GLU A 32 -35.73 37.51 -32.18
C GLU A 32 -34.20 37.53 -31.85
N THR A 33 -33.34 37.28 -32.86
CA THR A 33 -31.98 37.87 -33.14
C THR A 33 -30.91 38.06 -32.03
N CYS A 34 -29.59 37.95 -32.24
CA CYS A 34 -28.71 37.85 -33.42
C CYS A 34 -27.33 37.26 -32.94
N ALA A 35 -26.37 36.75 -33.74
CA ALA A 35 -26.19 36.70 -35.20
C ALA A 35 -25.37 35.45 -35.65
N GLN A 36 -25.53 35.08 -36.93
CA GLN A 36 -24.76 34.09 -37.73
C GLN A 36 -23.79 34.83 -38.70
N PRO A 37 -23.03 34.23 -39.67
CA PRO A 37 -22.94 32.83 -40.18
C PRO A 37 -21.52 32.20 -40.10
N CYS A 38 -21.33 30.86 -40.10
CA CYS A 38 -21.50 29.85 -41.17
C CYS A 38 -20.41 29.88 -42.28
N GLY A 39 -19.65 28.78 -42.42
CA GLY A 39 -18.62 28.55 -43.45
C GLY A 39 -18.16 27.08 -43.44
N ALA A 40 -18.05 26.44 -44.60
CA ALA A 40 -18.13 24.98 -44.73
C ALA A 40 -16.78 24.25 -44.99
N SER A 41 -16.76 22.97 -44.57
CA SER A 41 -16.02 21.81 -45.11
C SER A 41 -14.79 22.02 -46.00
N LEU A 42 -13.62 21.60 -45.51
CA LEU A 42 -12.49 21.12 -46.34
C LEU A 42 -11.73 19.97 -45.64
N MET A 43 -12.33 18.78 -45.57
CA MET A 43 -11.59 17.51 -45.40
C MET A 43 -11.88 16.60 -46.59
N SER A 44 -10.84 16.16 -47.29
CA SER A 44 -10.95 15.18 -48.38
C SER A 44 -10.62 13.78 -47.84
N THR A 45 -11.62 12.91 -47.78
CA THR A 45 -11.42 11.48 -47.50
C THR A 45 -11.03 10.77 -48.79
N SER A 46 -9.93 10.03 -48.79
CA SER A 46 -9.60 9.06 -49.83
C SER A 46 -9.61 7.64 -49.26
N ILE A 47 -9.79 6.66 -50.15
CA ILE A 47 -9.76 5.22 -49.86
C ILE A 47 -8.71 4.63 -50.81
N ASP A 48 -7.79 3.83 -50.29
CA ASP A 48 -6.80 3.11 -51.11
C ASP A 48 -7.39 1.81 -51.70
N ALA A 49 -6.64 1.17 -52.59
CA ALA A 49 -7.06 -0.08 -53.25
C ALA A 49 -7.19 -1.29 -52.29
N THR A 50 -6.90 -1.10 -51.01
CA THR A 50 -7.02 -2.10 -49.93
C THR A 50 -8.10 -1.78 -48.89
N GLY A 51 -8.80 -0.64 -49.02
CA GLY A 51 -10.03 -0.33 -48.29
C GLY A 51 -9.90 0.49 -47.01
N HIS A 52 -8.72 1.04 -46.69
CA HIS A 52 -8.55 1.87 -45.49
C HIS A 52 -8.82 3.37 -45.76
N LYS A 53 -9.30 4.09 -44.72
CA LYS A 53 -9.65 5.52 -44.77
C LYS A 53 -8.70 6.35 -43.90
N TRP A 54 -8.24 7.48 -44.43
CA TRP A 54 -7.35 8.43 -43.74
C TRP A 54 -7.83 9.87 -43.88
N THR A 55 -7.41 10.74 -42.95
CA THR A 55 -7.70 12.19 -42.92
C THR A 55 -6.47 12.99 -42.48
N THR A 56 -6.10 14.03 -43.24
CA THR A 56 -4.95 14.92 -42.92
C THR A 56 -5.24 16.40 -43.27
N PRO A 57 -4.69 17.39 -42.55
CA PRO A 57 -4.78 18.82 -42.91
C PRO A 57 -3.75 19.23 -43.99
N LYS A 58 -3.95 20.38 -44.66
CA LYS A 58 -3.08 20.86 -45.78
C LYS A 58 -2.30 22.15 -45.49
N GLY A 59 -1.03 22.16 -45.92
CA GLY A 59 -0.12 23.32 -46.03
C GLY A 59 0.68 23.63 -44.74
N GLY A 60 1.95 24.05 -44.73
CA GLY A 60 2.98 24.30 -45.76
C GLY A 60 4.25 24.88 -45.06
N ALA A 61 5.44 25.03 -45.64
CA ALA A 61 5.95 24.74 -47.00
C ALA A 61 7.48 24.47 -46.96
N ILE A 62 8.21 24.60 -48.08
CA ILE A 62 9.64 24.22 -48.24
C ILE A 62 10.57 25.45 -48.26
N VAL A 63 11.73 25.38 -47.60
CA VAL A 63 12.94 26.19 -47.90
C VAL A 63 14.19 25.30 -47.77
N ALA A 64 15.17 25.46 -48.67
CA ALA A 64 16.39 24.64 -48.73
C ALA A 64 17.67 25.46 -48.46
N ALA A 65 18.70 24.75 -47.98
CA ALA A 65 20.14 25.04 -48.02
C ALA A 65 20.66 26.43 -47.56
N HIS A 66 21.51 26.45 -46.51
CA HIS A 66 22.96 26.54 -46.68
C HIS A 66 23.71 26.50 -45.33
N SER A 67 24.95 26.03 -45.36
CA SER A 67 25.91 26.04 -44.25
C SER A 67 26.51 27.43 -44.02
N LEU A 68 26.72 27.84 -42.75
CA LEU A 68 28.01 28.35 -42.24
C LEU A 68 27.94 28.73 -40.74
N SER A 69 29.10 28.70 -40.09
CA SER A 69 29.33 28.95 -38.67
C SER A 69 29.39 30.44 -38.31
N GLY A 70 28.94 30.81 -37.09
CA GLY A 70 29.27 32.11 -36.51
C GLY A 70 28.56 32.44 -35.19
N THR A 71 29.23 32.24 -34.06
CA THR A 71 28.81 32.83 -32.77
C THR A 71 29.43 34.21 -32.59
N ALA A 72 28.61 35.21 -32.29
CA ALA A 72 29.05 36.43 -31.62
C ALA A 72 27.94 36.92 -30.66
N VAL A 73 28.26 37.00 -29.38
CA VAL A 73 27.43 37.65 -28.35
C VAL A 73 28.11 38.95 -27.97
N THR A 74 27.37 40.07 -28.01
CA THR A 74 27.78 41.28 -27.30
C THR A 74 26.58 42.00 -26.72
N ALA A 75 26.58 42.17 -25.40
CA ALA A 75 25.56 42.89 -24.65
C ALA A 75 26.05 44.28 -24.21
N MET A 76 25.13 45.23 -24.06
CA MET A 76 25.32 46.50 -23.34
C MET A 76 23.95 47.04 -22.88
N ASN A 77 23.79 47.69 -21.73
CA ASN A 77 24.47 47.62 -20.43
C ASN A 77 23.63 48.47 -19.43
N GLY A 78 23.50 48.08 -18.16
CA GLY A 78 22.77 48.86 -17.14
C GLY A 78 22.11 47.97 -16.08
N ARG A 79 22.85 47.23 -15.22
CA ARG A 79 23.78 47.64 -14.15
C ARG A 79 23.11 48.40 -12.98
N PHE A 80 23.39 48.15 -11.69
CA PHE A 80 24.21 47.19 -10.91
C PHE A 80 23.77 47.36 -9.40
N CYS A 81 23.87 46.39 -8.47
CA CYS A 81 24.94 46.23 -7.43
C CYS A 81 24.45 45.24 -6.32
N TRP A 82 25.13 44.13 -6.02
CA TRP A 82 26.05 43.84 -4.85
C TRP A 82 25.40 43.79 -3.45
N ASN A 83 25.80 42.99 -2.44
CA ASN A 83 26.96 42.14 -2.05
C ASN A 83 26.44 41.02 -1.07
N ARG A 84 27.13 39.96 -0.60
CA ARG A 84 28.33 39.15 -0.99
C ARG A 84 28.50 37.96 -0.02
N GLY A 85 28.93 36.77 -0.48
CA GLY A 85 29.34 35.64 0.39
C GLY A 85 29.72 34.36 -0.38
N SER A 86 30.99 33.93 -0.26
CA SER A 86 31.65 32.77 -0.92
C SER A 86 31.22 31.39 -0.32
N PRO A 87 31.66 30.17 -0.75
CA PRO A 87 32.93 29.83 -1.49
C PRO A 87 33.04 28.54 -2.38
N PHE A 88 34.27 28.31 -2.89
CA PHE A 88 34.94 27.01 -3.19
C PHE A 88 34.65 26.20 -4.49
N PRO A 89 35.54 25.27 -4.96
CA PRO A 89 36.10 25.41 -6.31
C PRO A 89 35.91 24.22 -7.28
N GLY A 90 36.07 24.53 -8.59
CA GLY A 90 36.71 23.68 -9.60
C GLY A 90 36.26 22.22 -9.78
N ARG A 91 35.25 21.99 -10.64
CA ARG A 91 35.01 20.67 -11.26
C ARG A 91 35.57 20.63 -12.68
N ASN A 92 36.60 19.82 -12.92
CA ASN A 92 37.06 19.48 -14.27
C ASN A 92 35.98 18.68 -15.02
N PRO A 93 35.80 18.90 -16.33
CA PRO A 93 34.99 18.02 -17.17
C PRO A 93 35.78 16.77 -17.62
N VAL A 94 35.04 15.81 -18.20
CA VAL A 94 35.50 14.61 -18.92
C VAL A 94 35.93 13.40 -18.09
N GLY A 95 35.13 12.34 -18.22
CA GLY A 95 35.60 10.95 -18.28
C GLY A 95 34.87 10.27 -19.45
N ARG A 96 35.60 9.85 -20.50
CA ARG A 96 35.02 9.01 -21.56
C ARG A 96 34.75 7.60 -21.01
N PRO A 97 33.73 6.87 -21.51
CA PRO A 97 33.60 5.45 -21.19
C PRO A 97 34.83 4.71 -21.75
N VAL A 98 35.40 3.82 -20.94
CA VAL A 98 36.54 2.99 -21.34
C VAL A 98 36.03 1.85 -22.20
N SER A 99 36.26 1.93 -23.51
CA SER A 99 36.18 0.80 -24.43
C SER A 99 37.43 -0.07 -24.28
N ASP A 100 37.20 -1.38 -24.20
CA ASP A 100 38.14 -2.50 -24.29
C ASP A 100 39.44 -2.45 -23.47
N VAL A 101 39.49 -3.30 -22.44
CA VAL A 101 40.72 -3.79 -21.83
C VAL A 101 40.57 -5.31 -21.70
N SER A 102 41.38 -6.05 -22.43
CA SER A 102 41.45 -7.51 -22.41
C SER A 102 42.03 -8.02 -21.09
N ASP A 103 41.59 -9.21 -20.67
CA ASP A 103 42.06 -9.86 -19.44
C ASP A 103 43.52 -10.34 -19.58
N GLU A 104 44.40 -9.86 -18.70
CA GLU A 104 45.66 -10.53 -18.37
C GLU A 104 45.72 -10.86 -16.88
N SER A 105 45.94 -12.14 -16.59
CA SER A 105 45.93 -12.71 -15.25
C SER A 105 47.26 -12.54 -14.53
N SER A 106 47.34 -11.65 -13.53
CA SER A 106 48.33 -11.80 -12.45
C SER A 106 47.94 -11.17 -11.10
N SER A 107 48.03 -12.01 -10.07
CA SER A 107 48.33 -11.72 -8.65
C SER A 107 48.33 -10.25 -8.18
N GLY A 108 47.24 -9.83 -7.52
CA GLY A 108 47.21 -8.62 -6.70
C GLY A 108 45.79 -8.07 -6.53
N LYS A 109 45.42 -7.63 -5.31
CA LYS A 109 44.07 -7.08 -5.01
C LYS A 109 43.81 -5.70 -5.66
N ARG A 110 43.78 -5.64 -6.99
CA ARG A 110 43.17 -4.51 -7.72
C ARG A 110 41.65 -4.64 -7.56
N ARG A 111 41.01 -3.68 -6.88
CA ARG A 111 39.54 -3.58 -6.85
C ARG A 111 39.03 -3.45 -8.29
N ASN A 112 37.99 -4.22 -8.62
CA ASN A 112 37.42 -4.28 -9.96
C ASN A 112 37.09 -2.85 -10.47
N PRO A 113 37.63 -2.41 -11.62
CA PRO A 113 37.45 -1.03 -12.10
C PRO A 113 35.98 -0.65 -12.33
N ARG A 114 35.12 -1.64 -12.63
CA ARG A 114 33.67 -1.45 -12.81
C ARG A 114 32.98 -1.06 -11.49
N ILE A 115 33.33 -1.74 -10.39
CA ILE A 115 32.84 -1.40 -9.05
C ILE A 115 33.34 -0.01 -8.62
N ARG A 116 34.59 0.34 -8.92
CA ARG A 116 35.14 1.68 -8.64
C ARG A 116 34.37 2.79 -9.38
N PHE A 117 33.90 2.52 -10.60
CA PHE A 117 33.05 3.47 -11.33
C PHE A 117 31.69 3.66 -10.63
N ILE A 118 31.05 2.58 -10.16
CA ILE A 118 29.82 2.65 -9.37
C ILE A 118 30.06 3.41 -8.06
N GLU A 119 31.15 3.13 -7.32
CA GLU A 119 31.53 3.89 -6.12
C GLU A 119 31.68 5.39 -6.41
N GLN A 120 32.24 5.75 -7.57
CA GLN A 120 32.41 7.15 -7.97
C GLN A 120 31.08 7.80 -8.35
N PHE A 121 30.19 7.09 -9.04
CA PHE A 121 28.86 7.57 -9.39
C PHE A 121 28.03 7.87 -8.13
N LEU A 122 27.96 6.92 -7.19
CA LEU A 122 27.25 7.10 -5.91
C LEU A 122 27.80 8.28 -5.10
N LYS A 123 29.13 8.48 -5.08
CA LYS A 123 29.78 9.62 -4.41
C LYS A 123 29.63 10.96 -5.12
N GLN A 124 29.21 10.97 -6.38
CA GLN A 124 28.94 12.21 -7.14
C GLN A 124 27.48 12.67 -7.03
N GLY A 125 26.59 11.81 -6.52
CA GLY A 125 25.23 12.16 -6.14
C GLY A 125 25.19 13.23 -5.04
N LEU A 126 24.06 13.94 -4.97
CA LEU A 126 23.76 14.85 -3.87
C LEU A 126 23.28 14.04 -2.65
N GLU A 127 23.41 14.61 -1.46
CA GLU A 127 22.80 14.04 -0.24
C GLU A 127 21.28 13.88 -0.44
N ASN A 128 20.71 12.78 0.08
CA ASN A 128 19.30 12.36 -0.05
C ASN A 128 18.80 12.01 -1.47
N ARG A 129 19.68 11.57 -2.38
CA ARG A 129 19.31 11.19 -3.76
C ARG A 129 19.33 9.68 -4.00
N LEU A 130 18.38 9.16 -4.78
CA LEU A 130 18.30 7.73 -5.13
C LEU A 130 19.14 7.43 -6.38
N ALA A 131 19.67 6.21 -6.47
CA ALA A 131 20.35 5.75 -7.69
C ALA A 131 20.00 4.30 -8.00
N GLY A 132 19.57 4.02 -9.23
CA GLY A 132 19.30 2.67 -9.72
C GLY A 132 20.51 2.05 -10.40
N LEU A 133 20.83 0.81 -10.07
CA LEU A 133 21.73 -0.06 -10.79
C LEU A 133 20.91 -1.19 -11.44
N LEU A 134 20.85 -1.19 -12.77
CA LEU A 134 20.21 -2.25 -13.55
C LEU A 134 21.32 -3.10 -14.19
N LEU A 135 21.32 -4.41 -13.95
CA LEU A 135 22.21 -5.37 -14.58
C LEU A 135 21.45 -6.14 -15.64
N GLY A 136 21.73 -5.86 -16.92
CA GLY A 136 21.11 -6.56 -18.03
C GLY A 136 21.92 -7.77 -18.48
N GLN A 137 21.22 -8.83 -18.87
CA GLN A 137 21.77 -9.97 -19.57
C GLN A 137 20.98 -10.27 -20.84
N LEU A 138 21.68 -10.35 -21.96
CA LEU A 138 21.14 -10.84 -23.23
C LEU A 138 21.05 -12.37 -23.14
N ASP A 139 19.82 -12.90 -23.17
CA ASP A 139 19.55 -14.32 -23.16
C ASP A 139 19.51 -14.86 -24.61
N ALA A 140 19.56 -16.20 -24.76
CA ALA A 140 19.76 -16.90 -26.03
C ALA A 140 20.99 -16.49 -26.90
N PHE A 141 21.85 -15.57 -26.45
CA PHE A 141 23.05 -15.10 -27.18
C PHE A 141 23.95 -16.22 -27.71
N ASN A 142 24.09 -17.33 -26.97
CA ASN A 142 24.85 -18.50 -27.43
C ASN A 142 24.25 -19.13 -28.70
N ARG A 143 22.92 -19.16 -28.86
CA ARG A 143 22.24 -19.65 -30.08
C ARG A 143 22.50 -18.71 -31.26
N ILE A 144 22.54 -17.40 -31.01
CA ILE A 144 22.87 -16.37 -32.00
C ILE A 144 24.33 -16.59 -32.47
N ALA A 145 25.27 -16.69 -31.54
CA ALA A 145 26.69 -16.91 -31.84
C ALA A 145 26.92 -18.20 -32.65
N THR A 146 26.23 -19.31 -32.33
CA THR A 146 26.32 -20.55 -33.11
C THR A 146 25.65 -20.50 -34.48
N THR A 147 24.71 -19.57 -34.71
CA THR A 147 23.93 -19.49 -35.96
C THR A 147 24.51 -18.46 -36.93
N PHE A 148 24.99 -17.33 -36.41
CA PHE A 148 25.42 -16.17 -37.21
C PHE A 148 26.90 -15.81 -37.03
N GLY A 149 27.62 -16.47 -36.10
CA GLY A 149 29.05 -16.24 -35.86
C GLY A 149 29.34 -15.10 -34.87
N HIS A 150 30.59 -15.08 -34.38
CA HIS A 150 31.03 -14.12 -33.37
C HIS A 150 31.05 -12.66 -33.87
N GLU A 151 31.33 -12.44 -35.17
CA GLU A 151 31.40 -11.10 -35.77
C GLU A 151 30.04 -10.39 -35.77
N GLN A 152 28.95 -11.09 -36.16
CA GLN A 152 27.58 -10.58 -36.04
C GLN A 152 27.18 -10.33 -34.58
N CYS A 153 27.58 -11.21 -33.66
CA CYS A 153 27.36 -11.02 -32.22
C CYS A 153 28.05 -9.76 -31.67
N GLU A 154 29.27 -9.46 -32.12
CA GLU A 154 29.99 -8.25 -31.72
C GLU A 154 29.35 -6.98 -32.31
N ALA A 155 29.02 -7.00 -33.60
CA ALA A 155 28.33 -5.91 -34.28
C ALA A 155 26.96 -5.60 -33.64
N PHE A 156 26.21 -6.62 -33.25
CA PHE A 156 24.96 -6.48 -32.50
C PHE A 156 25.18 -5.82 -31.13
N CYS A 157 26.16 -6.26 -30.34
CA CYS A 157 26.45 -5.63 -29.06
C CYS A 157 26.92 -4.18 -29.20
N ALA A 158 27.63 -3.84 -30.27
CA ALA A 158 28.02 -2.46 -30.58
C ALA A 158 26.80 -1.59 -30.93
N SER A 159 25.95 -2.05 -31.87
CA SER A 159 24.72 -1.37 -32.29
C SER A 159 23.74 -1.19 -31.13
N TYR A 160 23.51 -2.25 -30.33
CA TYR A 160 22.66 -2.16 -29.14
C TYR A 160 23.24 -1.17 -28.11
N SER A 161 24.56 -1.12 -27.93
CA SER A 161 25.21 -0.14 -27.05
C SER A 161 25.06 1.32 -27.54
N GLU A 162 24.87 1.54 -28.85
CA GLU A 162 24.51 2.85 -29.39
C GLU A 162 23.03 3.17 -29.18
N ARG A 163 22.13 2.24 -29.51
CA ARG A 163 20.68 2.38 -29.28
C ARG A 163 20.36 2.66 -27.80
N LEU A 164 21.04 1.99 -26.88
CA LEU A 164 20.95 2.26 -25.43
C LEU A 164 21.25 3.73 -25.07
N ARG A 165 22.15 4.42 -25.78
CA ARG A 165 22.48 5.84 -25.53
C ARG A 165 21.43 6.81 -26.08
N GLU A 166 20.62 6.37 -27.03
CA GLU A 166 19.55 7.17 -27.62
C GLU A 166 18.26 7.10 -26.80
N ILE A 167 17.95 5.92 -26.23
CA ILE A 167 16.73 5.69 -25.43
C ILE A 167 16.89 6.07 -23.96
N LEU A 168 18.10 6.00 -23.39
CA LEU A 168 18.34 6.30 -21.97
C LEU A 168 18.51 7.81 -21.72
N PRO A 169 18.20 8.31 -20.50
CA PRO A 169 18.34 9.73 -20.18
C PRO A 169 19.76 10.27 -20.43
N PRO A 170 19.92 11.55 -20.83
CA PRO A 170 21.23 12.13 -21.11
C PRO A 170 22.22 11.97 -19.96
N ARG A 171 23.44 11.52 -20.27
CA ARG A 171 24.55 11.23 -19.32
C ARG A 171 24.35 10.00 -18.43
N THR A 172 23.36 9.14 -18.68
CA THR A 172 23.24 7.81 -18.04
C THR A 172 24.48 6.95 -18.36
N PRO A 173 25.28 6.51 -17.37
CA PRO A 173 26.41 5.64 -17.65
C PRO A 173 25.99 4.20 -17.97
N ILE A 174 26.52 3.68 -19.08
CA ILE A 174 26.38 2.29 -19.51
C ILE A 174 27.76 1.62 -19.39
N ILE A 175 27.84 0.46 -18.74
CA ILE A 175 29.07 -0.28 -18.48
C ILE A 175 28.96 -1.69 -19.09
N ARG A 176 29.83 -2.05 -20.03
CA ARG A 176 29.91 -3.43 -20.54
C ARG A 176 30.58 -4.33 -19.48
N LEU A 177 29.88 -5.39 -19.06
CA LEU A 177 30.36 -6.34 -18.04
C LEU A 177 30.93 -7.62 -18.67
N SER A 178 30.35 -8.06 -19.77
CA SER A 178 30.85 -9.14 -20.63
C SER A 178 30.25 -9.00 -22.03
N GLU A 179 30.50 -9.96 -22.92
CA GLU A 179 29.87 -10.02 -24.24
C GLU A 179 28.34 -9.92 -24.16
N ARG A 180 27.73 -10.61 -23.19
CA ARG A 180 26.27 -10.74 -23.02
C ARG A 180 25.69 -10.00 -21.80
N ARG A 181 26.50 -9.26 -21.02
CA ARG A 181 26.04 -8.54 -19.82
C ARG A 181 26.46 -7.08 -19.84
N PHE A 182 25.56 -6.20 -19.41
CA PHE A 182 25.80 -4.77 -19.24
C PHE A 182 25.23 -4.28 -17.90
N ALA A 183 25.65 -3.10 -17.47
CA ALA A 183 25.06 -2.38 -16.36
C ALA A 183 24.65 -0.98 -16.80
N VAL A 184 23.51 -0.51 -16.31
CA VAL A 184 23.04 0.86 -16.46
C VAL A 184 22.96 1.48 -15.07
N LEU A 185 23.54 2.68 -14.91
CA LEU A 185 23.45 3.49 -13.70
C LEU A 185 22.53 4.67 -13.96
N ILE A 186 21.39 4.74 -13.27
CA ILE A 186 20.47 5.86 -13.36
C ILE A 186 20.45 6.65 -12.06
N ASP A 187 20.41 7.97 -12.22
CA ASP A 187 20.14 8.91 -11.14
C ASP A 187 18.63 9.14 -11.10
N CYS A 188 17.98 8.88 -9.96
CA CYS A 188 16.53 8.91 -9.81
C CYS A 188 16.07 9.63 -8.53
N ASP A 189 14.80 10.04 -8.52
CA ASP A 189 14.11 10.61 -7.36
C ASP A 189 13.05 9.66 -6.77
N SER A 190 12.79 8.55 -7.45
CA SER A 190 11.70 7.61 -7.13
C SER A 190 11.97 6.24 -7.73
N MET A 191 11.39 5.19 -7.13
CA MET A 191 11.41 3.83 -7.67
C MET A 191 10.68 3.75 -9.03
N SER A 192 9.65 4.59 -9.26
CA SER A 192 8.92 4.62 -10.54
C SER A 192 9.86 4.84 -11.72
N LYS A 193 10.78 5.81 -11.65
CA LYS A 193 11.74 6.06 -12.74
C LYS A 193 12.71 4.91 -12.99
N VAL A 194 12.95 4.07 -11.99
CA VAL A 194 13.76 2.84 -12.14
C VAL A 194 12.96 1.78 -12.90
N MET A 195 11.66 1.69 -12.64
CA MET A 195 10.72 0.82 -13.34
C MET A 195 10.50 1.28 -14.79
N ASP A 196 10.26 2.57 -15.01
CA ASP A 196 10.06 3.16 -16.35
C ASP A 196 11.25 2.81 -17.26
N VAL A 197 12.49 2.97 -16.76
CA VAL A 197 13.70 2.58 -17.48
C VAL A 197 13.80 1.07 -17.70
N ALA A 198 13.39 0.24 -16.74
CA ALA A 198 13.38 -1.21 -16.91
C ALA A 198 12.41 -1.64 -18.03
N THR A 199 11.17 -1.13 -17.99
CA THR A 199 10.15 -1.34 -19.04
C THR A 199 10.62 -0.84 -20.40
N THR A 200 11.24 0.34 -20.49
CA THR A 200 11.78 0.84 -21.76
C THR A 200 12.88 -0.05 -22.34
N LEU A 201 13.69 -0.70 -21.49
CA LEU A 201 14.75 -1.62 -21.91
C LEU A 201 14.25 -3.03 -22.28
N THR A 202 13.10 -3.47 -21.77
CA THR A 202 12.58 -4.83 -21.97
C THR A 202 11.39 -4.90 -22.93
N GLU A 203 10.49 -3.92 -22.89
CA GLU A 203 9.19 -3.93 -23.59
C GLU A 203 9.13 -2.90 -24.73
N ASP A 204 9.49 -1.63 -24.48
CA ASP A 204 9.36 -0.57 -25.50
C ASP A 204 10.46 -0.65 -26.57
N ASN A 205 11.69 -0.98 -26.17
CA ASN A 205 12.87 -1.04 -27.04
C ASN A 205 13.68 -2.34 -26.80
N PRO A 206 13.07 -3.53 -27.02
CA PRO A 206 13.77 -4.79 -26.87
C PRO A 206 15.00 -4.85 -27.78
N PRO A 207 16.07 -5.57 -27.40
CA PRO A 207 17.23 -5.72 -28.26
C PRO A 207 16.86 -6.40 -29.59
N GLN A 208 17.36 -5.83 -30.69
CA GLN A 208 17.10 -6.30 -32.04
C GLN A 208 18.40 -6.57 -32.78
N LEU A 209 18.49 -7.74 -33.39
CA LEU A 209 19.59 -8.18 -34.23
C LEU A 209 19.13 -8.12 -35.70
N GLU A 210 19.82 -7.35 -36.52
CA GLU A 210 19.58 -7.31 -37.97
C GLU A 210 20.61 -8.19 -38.71
N VAL A 211 20.14 -9.17 -39.49
CA VAL A 211 20.98 -10.03 -40.33
C VAL A 211 20.33 -10.23 -41.68
N GLY A 212 21.04 -9.93 -42.77
CA GLY A 212 20.57 -10.19 -44.14
C GLY A 212 19.34 -9.37 -44.59
N GLY A 213 18.89 -8.39 -43.79
CA GLY A 213 17.64 -7.65 -44.00
C GLY A 213 16.48 -8.10 -43.11
N ASP A 214 16.64 -9.20 -42.37
CA ASP A 214 15.67 -9.68 -41.37
C ASP A 214 16.01 -9.14 -39.98
N THR A 215 14.99 -8.90 -39.16
CA THR A 215 15.12 -8.44 -37.76
C THR A 215 14.70 -9.53 -36.78
N PHE A 216 15.60 -9.91 -35.87
CA PHE A 216 15.37 -10.89 -34.82
C PHE A 216 15.30 -10.20 -33.46
N LEU A 217 14.26 -10.49 -32.67
CA LEU A 217 14.20 -10.07 -31.27
C LEU A 217 15.14 -10.93 -30.43
N VAL A 218 15.82 -10.31 -29.47
CA VAL A 218 16.71 -10.98 -28.51
C VAL A 218 16.24 -10.63 -27.11
N ASP A 219 15.89 -11.64 -26.31
CA ASP A 219 15.41 -11.43 -24.95
C ASP A 219 16.50 -10.81 -24.06
N VAL A 220 16.10 -9.87 -23.21
CA VAL A 220 16.97 -9.29 -22.19
C VAL A 220 16.31 -9.40 -20.83
N THR A 221 17.02 -10.03 -19.88
CA THR A 221 16.59 -10.09 -18.48
C THR A 221 17.37 -9.07 -17.66
N LEU A 222 16.69 -8.29 -16.80
CA LEU A 222 17.32 -7.30 -15.92
C LEU A 222 17.23 -7.69 -14.43
N GLY A 223 18.30 -7.42 -13.67
CA GLY A 223 18.28 -7.43 -12.20
C GLY A 223 18.55 -6.04 -11.65
N ILE A 224 17.69 -5.56 -10.76
CA ILE A 224 17.68 -4.14 -10.35
C ILE A 224 18.04 -4.01 -8.86
N ALA A 225 18.88 -3.04 -8.48
CA ALA A 225 19.04 -2.63 -7.08
C ALA A 225 19.13 -1.11 -6.95
N VAL A 226 18.63 -0.55 -5.84
CA VAL A 226 18.51 0.91 -5.64
C VAL A 226 19.30 1.35 -4.41
N TYR A 227 20.17 2.35 -4.56
CA TYR A 227 20.86 3.02 -3.47
C TYR A 227 20.01 4.19 -2.93
N PRO A 228 19.98 4.44 -1.60
CA PRO A 228 20.59 3.63 -0.54
C PRO A 228 19.71 2.46 -0.09
N SER A 229 18.43 2.44 -0.48
CA SER A 229 17.39 1.51 0.01
C SER A 229 17.79 0.03 0.03
N HIS A 230 18.57 -0.41 -0.95
CA HIS A 230 19.04 -1.78 -1.11
C HIS A 230 20.54 -1.95 -0.81
N ALA A 231 21.33 -0.90 -0.55
CA ALA A 231 22.73 -0.98 -0.11
C ALA A 231 23.33 0.41 0.13
N ASP A 232 24.21 0.53 1.12
CA ASP A 232 25.00 1.76 1.38
C ASP A 232 26.35 1.80 0.64
N ASP A 233 26.72 0.72 -0.06
CA ASP A 233 27.97 0.63 -0.81
C ASP A 233 27.82 -0.06 -2.18
N ALA A 234 28.69 0.32 -3.13
CA ALA A 234 28.65 -0.14 -4.52
C ALA A 234 28.87 -1.65 -4.70
N SER A 235 29.67 -2.30 -3.84
CA SER A 235 29.97 -3.73 -3.95
C SER A 235 28.74 -4.55 -3.53
N THR A 236 28.10 -4.14 -2.43
CA THR A 236 26.85 -4.74 -1.97
C THR A 236 25.70 -4.45 -2.94
N LEU A 237 25.59 -3.22 -3.47
CA LEU A 237 24.59 -2.87 -4.49
C LEU A 237 24.71 -3.75 -5.74
N PHE A 238 25.94 -3.94 -6.25
CA PHE A 238 26.20 -4.79 -7.40
C PHE A 238 25.83 -6.25 -7.13
N ARG A 239 26.29 -6.82 -6.00
CA ARG A 239 25.94 -8.21 -5.61
C ARG A 239 24.44 -8.42 -5.50
N ARG A 240 23.72 -7.42 -5.01
CA ARG A 240 22.26 -7.45 -4.84
C ARG A 240 21.51 -7.38 -6.18
N ALA A 241 21.96 -6.55 -7.11
CA ALA A 241 21.44 -6.57 -8.48
C ALA A 241 21.75 -7.89 -9.21
N GLU A 242 22.87 -8.58 -8.90
CA GLU A 242 23.15 -9.92 -9.45
C GLU A 242 22.20 -11.01 -8.89
N LEU A 243 21.79 -10.91 -7.62
CA LEU A 243 20.78 -11.79 -7.04
C LEU A 243 19.41 -11.59 -7.71
N ALA A 244 19.00 -10.33 -7.90
CA ALA A 244 17.78 -10.00 -8.64
C ALA A 244 17.80 -10.52 -10.09
N LEU A 245 18.94 -10.40 -10.79
CA LEU A 245 19.10 -10.93 -12.15
C LEU A 245 19.00 -12.47 -12.18
N LYS A 246 19.51 -13.16 -11.15
CA LYS A 246 19.37 -14.62 -11.04
C LYS A 246 17.90 -14.99 -10.84
N GLU A 247 17.24 -14.35 -9.87
CA GLU A 247 15.84 -14.58 -9.51
C GLU A 247 14.90 -14.33 -10.70
N ALA A 248 15.13 -13.23 -11.45
CA ALA A 248 14.38 -12.90 -12.65
C ALA A 248 14.42 -14.04 -13.69
N ARG A 249 15.61 -14.61 -13.91
CA ARG A 249 15.83 -15.71 -14.87
C ARG A 249 15.32 -17.06 -14.37
N GLU A 250 15.24 -17.29 -13.07
CA GLU A 250 14.63 -18.49 -12.49
C GLU A 250 13.09 -18.45 -12.51
N LYS A 251 12.49 -17.25 -12.57
CA LYS A 251 11.04 -17.02 -12.70
C LYS A 251 10.56 -16.75 -14.13
N GLU A 252 11.46 -16.72 -15.11
CA GLU A 252 11.17 -16.34 -16.51
C GLU A 252 10.51 -14.94 -16.65
N VAL A 253 10.90 -13.97 -15.81
CA VAL A 253 10.41 -12.58 -15.87
C VAL A 253 11.43 -11.67 -16.56
N ALA A 254 10.94 -10.65 -17.29
CA ALA A 254 11.78 -9.69 -18.01
C ALA A 254 12.72 -8.88 -17.07
N PHE A 255 12.28 -8.61 -15.85
CA PHE A 255 13.14 -8.08 -14.80
C PHE A 255 12.63 -8.45 -13.39
N ASP A 256 13.52 -8.45 -12.40
CA ASP A 256 13.15 -8.47 -10.98
C ASP A 256 13.97 -7.40 -10.23
N ILE A 257 13.41 -6.91 -9.13
CA ILE A 257 14.05 -5.94 -8.24
C ILE A 257 14.57 -6.68 -7.03
N TYR A 258 15.83 -6.40 -6.65
CA TYR A 258 16.40 -6.92 -5.42
C TYR A 258 15.52 -6.51 -4.24
N ARG A 259 14.86 -7.51 -3.69
CA ARG A 259 14.30 -7.49 -2.35
C ARG A 259 15.36 -8.14 -1.45
N PRO A 260 15.60 -7.64 -0.23
CA PRO A 260 16.41 -8.34 0.75
C PRO A 260 15.97 -9.80 0.84
N ASP A 261 16.88 -10.74 0.56
CA ASP A 261 16.51 -12.12 0.22
C ASP A 261 15.46 -12.69 1.15
N ALA A 262 14.39 -13.21 0.54
CA ALA A 262 13.30 -13.86 1.24
C ALA A 262 13.80 -14.96 2.17
N THR A 263 14.99 -15.54 1.96
CA THR A 263 15.60 -16.56 2.83
C THR A 263 15.98 -16.05 4.23
N GLN A 264 16.43 -14.80 4.38
CA GLN A 264 16.81 -14.28 5.70
C GLN A 264 15.59 -13.79 6.47
N GLN A 265 14.59 -13.25 5.76
CA GLN A 265 13.26 -13.04 6.32
C GLN A 265 12.54 -14.37 6.59
N GLN A 266 12.61 -15.39 5.75
CA GLN A 266 12.00 -16.72 5.97
C GLN A 266 12.67 -17.48 7.10
N ALA A 267 14.00 -17.39 7.29
CA ALA A 267 14.64 -17.97 8.46
C ALA A 267 14.25 -17.24 9.75
N ALA A 268 14.08 -15.91 9.71
CA ALA A 268 13.56 -15.14 10.82
C ALA A 268 12.07 -15.44 11.07
N LEU A 269 11.25 -15.54 10.01
CA LEU A 269 9.84 -15.90 10.04
C LEU A 269 9.70 -17.32 10.55
N TRP A 270 10.22 -18.38 9.91
CA TRP A 270 10.17 -19.76 10.43
C TRP A 270 10.64 -19.88 11.88
N LYS A 271 11.67 -19.13 12.30
CA LYS A 271 12.07 -19.05 13.70
C LYS A 271 10.96 -18.43 14.56
N PHE A 272 10.42 -17.29 14.16
CA PHE A 272 9.35 -16.54 14.83
C PHE A 272 7.98 -17.27 14.77
N GLU A 273 7.71 -18.08 13.75
CA GLU A 273 6.56 -18.99 13.62
C GLU A 273 6.69 -20.16 14.59
N SER A 274 7.87 -20.78 14.63
CA SER A 274 8.21 -21.81 15.64
C SER A 274 8.16 -21.23 17.05
N GLU A 275 8.66 -20.02 17.27
CA GLU A 275 8.57 -19.32 18.55
C GLU A 275 7.12 -18.95 18.91
N LEU A 276 6.27 -18.57 17.94
CA LEU A 276 4.84 -18.31 18.17
C LEU A 276 4.07 -19.60 18.51
N GLN A 277 4.28 -20.70 17.78
CA GLN A 277 3.70 -22.01 18.08
C GLN A 277 4.17 -22.54 19.45
N ASN A 278 5.46 -22.35 19.77
CA ASN A 278 5.99 -22.64 21.11
C ASN A 278 5.39 -21.70 22.17
N ALA A 279 5.21 -20.42 21.90
CA ALA A 279 4.65 -19.45 22.84
C ALA A 279 3.18 -19.75 23.18
N VAL A 280 2.37 -20.13 22.19
CA VAL A 280 0.99 -20.63 22.39
C VAL A 280 1.01 -21.87 23.28
N SER A 281 1.90 -22.82 22.97
CA SER A 281 2.03 -24.10 23.68
C SER A 281 2.60 -23.98 25.11
N ARG A 282 3.49 -23.02 25.36
CA ARG A 282 4.17 -22.76 26.65
C ARG A 282 3.50 -21.66 27.48
N GLY A 283 2.46 -21.02 26.97
CA GLY A 283 1.71 -19.97 27.66
C GLY A 283 2.45 -18.63 27.78
N HIS A 284 3.40 -18.33 26.89
CA HIS A 284 4.14 -17.05 26.84
C HIS A 284 3.32 -15.90 26.21
N LEU A 285 2.06 -16.17 25.86
CA LEU A 285 1.08 -15.18 25.47
C LEU A 285 0.17 -14.83 26.65
N GLU A 286 0.10 -13.54 26.91
CA GLU A 286 -0.71 -12.90 27.94
C GLU A 286 -1.87 -12.14 27.28
N VAL A 287 -3.00 -11.99 27.96
CA VAL A 287 -4.08 -11.10 27.53
C VAL A 287 -4.08 -9.90 28.47
N TYR A 288 -3.89 -8.73 27.88
CA TYR A 288 -4.02 -7.44 28.54
C TYR A 288 -5.38 -6.85 28.17
N TYR A 289 -5.89 -5.95 29.01
CA TYR A 289 -7.22 -5.36 28.86
C TYR A 289 -7.08 -3.85 28.81
N GLN A 290 -7.67 -3.20 27.81
CA GLN A 290 -7.73 -1.75 27.73
C GLN A 290 -9.16 -1.25 28.01
N PRO A 291 -9.38 -0.43 29.04
CA PRO A 291 -10.69 0.12 29.38
C PRO A 291 -11.31 0.99 28.27
N LYS A 292 -12.62 0.78 28.04
CA LYS A 292 -13.52 1.66 27.29
C LYS A 292 -14.34 2.50 28.29
N VAL A 293 -14.53 3.79 28.01
CA VAL A 293 -15.35 4.69 28.85
C VAL A 293 -16.43 5.39 28.03
N GLU A 294 -17.59 5.59 28.64
CA GLU A 294 -18.68 6.43 28.15
C GLU A 294 -18.27 7.91 28.29
N VAL A 295 -18.20 8.66 27.19
CA VAL A 295 -17.66 10.03 27.14
C VAL A 295 -18.50 10.98 28.01
N ALA A 296 -19.83 10.94 27.85
CA ALA A 296 -20.76 11.84 28.52
C ALA A 296 -20.76 11.67 30.06
N THR A 297 -20.56 10.45 30.57
CA THR A 297 -20.64 10.16 32.02
C THR A 297 -19.27 9.99 32.67
N SER A 298 -18.22 9.76 31.87
CA SER A 298 -16.90 9.24 32.31
C SER A 298 -17.00 7.92 33.10
N ARG A 299 -17.99 7.07 32.78
CA ARG A 299 -18.15 5.74 33.39
C ARG A 299 -17.44 4.69 32.53
N VAL A 300 -16.72 3.77 33.18
CA VAL A 300 -16.15 2.59 32.49
C VAL A 300 -17.29 1.68 32.04
N CYS A 301 -17.34 1.39 30.73
CA CYS A 301 -18.40 0.60 30.09
C CYS A 301 -17.91 -0.76 29.56
N GLY A 302 -16.60 -1.00 29.55
CA GLY A 302 -16.04 -2.29 29.15
C GLY A 302 -14.53 -2.29 29.05
N VAL A 303 -14.00 -3.36 28.45
CA VAL A 303 -12.59 -3.51 28.08
C VAL A 303 -12.44 -4.18 26.72
N GLU A 304 -11.38 -3.83 26.00
CA GLU A 304 -10.88 -4.60 24.86
C GLU A 304 -9.80 -5.59 25.31
N ALA A 305 -9.94 -6.86 24.92
CA ALA A 305 -9.00 -7.94 25.21
C ALA A 305 -7.89 -7.99 24.14
N LEU A 306 -6.70 -7.57 24.53
CA LEU A 306 -5.55 -7.32 23.69
C LEU A 306 -4.44 -8.35 23.97
N VAL A 307 -4.18 -9.22 23.00
CA VAL A 307 -3.11 -10.22 23.12
C VAL A 307 -1.73 -9.57 23.14
N ARG A 308 -0.85 -10.06 24.02
CA ARG A 308 0.53 -9.63 24.19
C ARG A 308 1.44 -10.83 24.17
N TRP A 309 2.39 -10.84 23.25
CA TRP A 309 3.42 -11.85 23.19
C TRP A 309 4.69 -11.32 23.86
N ARG A 310 5.19 -12.05 24.86
CA ARG A 310 6.48 -11.78 25.49
C ARG A 310 7.53 -12.78 24.99
N THR A 311 8.68 -12.28 24.57
CA THR A 311 9.84 -13.11 24.20
C THR A 311 10.45 -13.78 25.43
N GLU A 312 11.27 -14.81 25.24
CA GLU A 312 12.03 -15.43 26.35
C GLU A 312 13.00 -14.44 27.03
N SER A 313 13.42 -13.37 26.34
CA SER A 313 14.20 -12.26 26.91
C SER A 313 13.36 -11.26 27.73
N GLY A 314 12.05 -11.47 27.85
CA GLY A 314 11.14 -10.62 28.62
C GLY A 314 10.62 -9.37 27.88
N SER A 315 10.94 -9.20 26.60
CA SER A 315 10.50 -8.06 25.78
C SER A 315 9.12 -8.32 25.17
N PHE A 316 8.30 -7.28 24.99
CA PHE A 316 7.03 -7.43 24.27
C PHE A 316 7.23 -7.29 22.76
N VAL A 317 6.64 -8.22 22.01
CA VAL A 317 6.54 -8.14 20.55
C VAL A 317 5.31 -7.29 20.18
N PRO A 318 5.43 -6.29 19.30
CA PRO A 318 4.28 -5.51 18.83
C PRO A 318 3.25 -6.39 18.11
N ALA A 319 1.96 -6.15 18.36
CA ALA A 319 0.88 -6.92 17.70
C ALA A 319 0.88 -6.76 16.18
N SER A 320 1.31 -5.60 15.67
CA SER A 320 1.55 -5.34 14.24
C SER A 320 2.51 -6.31 13.58
N ASP A 321 3.41 -6.93 14.36
CA ASP A 321 4.54 -7.68 13.83
C ASP A 321 4.23 -9.19 13.80
N PHE A 322 3.40 -9.68 14.74
CA PHE A 322 3.07 -11.10 14.85
C PHE A 322 1.64 -11.49 14.43
N ILE A 323 0.66 -10.58 14.46
CA ILE A 323 -0.72 -10.90 14.03
C ILE A 323 -0.78 -11.21 12.52
N PRO A 324 -0.21 -10.38 11.61
CA PRO A 324 -0.23 -10.70 10.17
C PRO A 324 0.48 -12.01 9.82
N LEU A 325 1.49 -12.38 10.61
CA LEU A 325 2.17 -13.67 10.46
C LEU A 325 1.27 -14.83 10.92
N ALA A 326 0.59 -14.69 12.06
CA ALA A 326 -0.35 -15.69 12.57
C ALA A 326 -1.48 -15.95 11.56
N GLU A 327 -1.92 -14.92 10.83
CA GLU A 327 -2.87 -15.06 9.73
C GLU A 327 -2.25 -15.73 8.50
N THR A 328 -1.02 -15.39 8.14
CA THR A 328 -0.34 -15.97 6.96
C THR A 328 -0.07 -17.48 7.12
N ASN A 329 0.21 -17.94 8.35
CA ASN A 329 0.56 -19.33 8.63
C ASN A 329 -0.53 -20.17 9.34
N GLY A 330 -1.72 -19.58 9.58
CA GLY A 330 -2.84 -20.24 10.24
C GLY A 330 -2.75 -20.36 11.76
N ALA A 331 -1.67 -19.89 12.41
CA ALA A 331 -1.56 -19.85 13.87
C ALA A 331 -2.57 -18.88 14.53
N ILE A 332 -3.26 -18.04 13.75
CA ILE A 332 -4.34 -17.18 14.23
C ILE A 332 -5.47 -17.98 14.89
N VAL A 333 -5.77 -19.19 14.40
CA VAL A 333 -6.84 -20.05 14.96
C VAL A 333 -6.52 -20.48 16.41
N PRO A 334 -5.39 -21.17 16.70
CA PRO A 334 -5.03 -21.51 18.08
C PRO A 334 -4.71 -20.27 18.94
N LEU A 335 -4.30 -19.15 18.35
CA LEU A 335 -4.12 -17.88 19.05
C LEU A 335 -5.45 -17.31 19.58
N THR A 336 -6.49 -17.22 18.73
CA THR A 336 -7.84 -16.79 19.14
C THR A 336 -8.44 -17.71 20.21
N TRP A 337 -8.23 -19.03 20.09
CA TRP A 337 -8.59 -20.01 21.11
C TRP A 337 -7.94 -19.73 22.46
N LEU A 338 -6.61 -19.50 22.48
CA LEU A 338 -5.90 -19.15 23.70
C LEU A 338 -6.44 -17.84 24.29
N VAL A 339 -6.75 -16.83 23.49
CA VAL A 339 -7.35 -15.57 23.96
C VAL A 339 -8.71 -15.83 24.62
N PHE A 340 -9.59 -16.62 24.00
CA PHE A 340 -10.90 -16.96 24.57
C PHE A 340 -10.76 -17.69 25.91
N ASP A 341 -9.91 -18.71 25.98
CA ASP A 341 -9.68 -19.50 27.20
C ASP A 341 -9.06 -18.65 28.32
N ARG A 342 -8.20 -17.68 27.97
CA ARG A 342 -7.64 -16.68 28.92
C ARG A 342 -8.68 -15.68 29.42
N ILE A 343 -9.62 -15.24 28.57
CA ILE A 343 -10.73 -14.37 28.99
C ILE A 343 -11.60 -15.12 30.00
N VAL A 344 -12.02 -16.34 29.70
CA VAL A 344 -12.82 -17.18 30.62
C VAL A 344 -12.11 -17.37 31.97
N ALA A 345 -10.80 -17.67 31.95
CA ALA A 345 -10.02 -17.79 33.18
C ALA A 345 -9.93 -16.46 33.97
N GLN A 346 -9.85 -15.32 33.29
CA GLN A 346 -9.79 -14.00 33.92
C GLN A 346 -11.11 -13.62 34.64
N LEU A 347 -12.26 -14.12 34.18
CA LEU A 347 -13.56 -13.78 34.78
C LEU A 347 -13.60 -14.10 36.28
N ALA A 348 -12.98 -15.21 36.71
CA ALA A 348 -12.95 -15.62 38.12
C ALA A 348 -12.29 -14.58 39.05
N ALA A 349 -11.39 -13.74 38.53
CA ALA A 349 -10.71 -12.68 39.27
C ALA A 349 -11.43 -11.32 39.21
N TRP A 350 -12.39 -11.14 38.31
CA TRP A 350 -13.19 -9.91 38.23
C TRP A 350 -14.42 -9.99 39.13
N ASN A 351 -14.60 -8.99 39.99
CA ASN A 351 -15.76 -8.80 40.86
C ASN A 351 -16.16 -7.31 40.83
N GLY A 352 -17.42 -7.00 41.11
CA GLY A 352 -17.90 -5.62 41.22
C GLY A 352 -17.91 -4.80 39.92
N LEU A 353 -17.89 -5.45 38.75
CA LEU A 353 -17.97 -4.76 37.45
C LEU A 353 -19.29 -3.96 37.34
N PRO A 354 -19.29 -2.75 36.75
CA PRO A 354 -20.50 -1.96 36.56
C PRO A 354 -21.39 -2.59 35.49
N GLU A 355 -22.70 -2.61 35.70
CA GLU A 355 -23.66 -3.09 34.69
C GLU A 355 -24.21 -1.91 33.84
N PRO A 356 -24.34 -2.04 32.50
CA PRO A 356 -23.77 -3.09 31.65
C PRO A 356 -22.25 -2.96 31.50
N PHE A 357 -21.58 -4.08 31.22
CA PHE A 357 -20.14 -4.16 30.91
C PHE A 357 -19.91 -4.94 29.62
N THR A 358 -18.99 -4.48 28.76
CA THR A 358 -18.58 -5.21 27.55
C THR A 358 -17.17 -5.79 27.68
N VAL A 359 -16.94 -6.96 27.11
CA VAL A 359 -15.60 -7.47 26.77
C VAL A 359 -15.55 -7.59 25.25
N ALA A 360 -14.68 -6.80 24.63
CA ALA A 360 -14.46 -6.83 23.19
C ALA A 360 -13.24 -7.69 22.83
N VAL A 361 -13.32 -8.42 21.72
CA VAL A 361 -12.24 -9.30 21.25
C VAL A 361 -12.08 -9.18 19.74
N ASN A 362 -10.87 -8.87 19.30
CA ASN A 362 -10.50 -8.84 17.89
C ASN A 362 -10.48 -10.23 17.27
N VAL A 363 -11.08 -10.35 16.08
CA VAL A 363 -11.23 -11.62 15.34
C VAL A 363 -10.82 -11.43 13.87
N SER A 364 -9.84 -12.24 13.44
CA SER A 364 -9.41 -12.29 12.05
C SER A 364 -10.51 -12.88 11.14
N PRO A 365 -10.68 -12.39 9.90
CA PRO A 365 -11.69 -12.91 8.96
C PRO A 365 -11.51 -14.40 8.68
N GLN A 366 -10.26 -14.89 8.72
CA GLN A 366 -9.92 -16.29 8.43
C GLN A 366 -10.59 -17.29 9.38
N ILE A 367 -10.89 -16.90 10.63
CA ILE A 367 -11.54 -17.80 11.60
C ILE A 367 -13.07 -17.79 11.49
N LEU A 368 -13.67 -16.79 10.82
CA LEU A 368 -15.14 -16.70 10.66
C LEU A 368 -15.73 -17.93 9.96
N THR A 369 -14.97 -18.54 9.04
CA THR A 369 -15.36 -19.74 8.29
C THR A 369 -14.91 -21.04 8.95
N HIS A 370 -14.14 -20.98 10.04
CA HIS A 370 -13.63 -22.15 10.74
C HIS A 370 -14.76 -22.93 11.45
N ALA A 371 -14.80 -24.25 11.27
CA ALA A 371 -15.91 -25.10 11.71
C ALA A 371 -16.24 -24.99 13.21
N GLU A 372 -15.23 -24.81 14.06
CA GLU A 372 -15.40 -24.70 15.52
C GLU A 372 -15.77 -23.30 16.02
N PHE A 373 -15.68 -22.26 15.18
CA PHE A 373 -15.74 -20.86 15.62
C PHE A 373 -17.07 -20.49 16.27
N THR A 374 -18.20 -20.85 15.67
CA THR A 374 -19.52 -20.61 16.27
C THR A 374 -19.66 -21.33 17.62
N THR A 375 -19.07 -22.51 17.78
CA THR A 375 -19.09 -23.29 19.03
C THR A 375 -18.22 -22.65 20.11
N ARG A 376 -17.00 -22.23 19.77
CA ARG A 376 -16.06 -21.57 20.71
C ARG A 376 -16.57 -20.20 21.15
N VAL A 377 -17.14 -19.40 20.25
CA VAL A 377 -17.80 -18.12 20.59
C VAL A 377 -19.01 -18.34 21.49
N LYS A 378 -19.85 -19.36 21.23
CA LYS A 378 -20.98 -19.68 22.09
C LYS A 378 -20.55 -20.05 23.52
N ALA A 379 -19.44 -20.78 23.67
CA ALA A 379 -18.88 -21.11 24.98
C ALA A 379 -18.35 -19.86 25.72
N LEU A 380 -17.57 -19.01 25.04
CA LEU A 380 -17.09 -17.74 25.60
C LEU A 380 -18.26 -16.84 26.02
N LYS A 381 -19.27 -16.68 25.17
CA LYS A 381 -20.47 -15.88 25.48
C LYS A 381 -21.20 -16.42 26.71
N GLY A 382 -21.38 -17.74 26.83
CA GLY A 382 -22.03 -18.34 28.00
C GLY A 382 -21.32 -17.99 29.32
N ALA A 383 -20.00 -18.09 29.36
CA ALA A 383 -19.21 -17.72 30.54
C ALA A 383 -19.27 -16.22 30.87
N LEU A 384 -19.39 -15.36 29.85
CA LEU A 384 -19.57 -13.91 30.04
C LEU A 384 -21.00 -13.57 30.51
N ASP A 385 -22.02 -14.23 29.94
CA ASP A 385 -23.44 -14.07 30.31
C ASP A 385 -23.71 -14.44 31.77
N GLU A 386 -23.06 -15.49 32.29
CA GLU A 386 -23.10 -15.87 33.72
C GLU A 386 -22.61 -14.75 34.64
N ARG A 387 -21.77 -13.85 34.12
CA ARG A 387 -21.24 -12.66 34.81
C ARG A 387 -21.94 -11.37 34.40
N LYS A 388 -22.99 -11.46 33.58
CA LYS A 388 -23.71 -10.34 32.92
C LYS A 388 -22.81 -9.41 32.10
N ILE A 389 -21.71 -9.95 31.58
CA ILE A 389 -20.80 -9.25 30.69
C ILE A 389 -21.22 -9.56 29.26
N GLN A 390 -21.29 -8.53 28.42
CA GLN A 390 -21.65 -8.67 27.01
C GLN A 390 -20.39 -8.92 26.17
N LEU A 391 -20.42 -9.94 25.31
CA LEU A 391 -19.37 -10.20 24.34
C LEU A 391 -19.56 -9.31 23.11
N VAL A 392 -18.52 -8.55 22.78
CA VAL A 392 -18.38 -7.81 21.51
C VAL A 392 -17.28 -8.48 20.69
N ILE A 393 -17.53 -8.73 19.40
CA ILE A 393 -16.52 -9.23 18.46
C ILE A 393 -16.15 -8.09 17.49
N GLU A 394 -14.87 -7.74 17.49
CA GLU A 394 -14.29 -6.67 16.65
C GLU A 394 -13.75 -7.28 15.34
N LEU A 395 -14.17 -6.72 14.21
CA LEU A 395 -13.80 -7.12 12.85
C LEU A 395 -13.33 -5.88 12.08
N THR A 396 -12.14 -5.91 11.46
CA THR A 396 -11.62 -4.75 10.73
C THR A 396 -12.41 -4.45 9.45
N GLU A 397 -12.37 -3.20 8.99
CA GLU A 397 -13.01 -2.74 7.75
C GLU A 397 -12.69 -3.64 6.53
N ASP A 398 -11.41 -3.98 6.31
CA ASP A 398 -10.97 -4.81 5.17
C ASP A 398 -11.50 -6.25 5.28
N SER A 399 -11.53 -6.81 6.50
CA SER A 399 -12.07 -8.15 6.80
C SER A 399 -13.53 -8.28 6.40
N LEU A 400 -14.25 -7.17 6.49
CA LEU A 400 -15.65 -7.06 6.12
C LEU A 400 -15.77 -6.94 4.60
N VAL A 401 -15.08 -6.00 3.95
CA VAL A 401 -15.18 -5.76 2.49
C VAL A 401 -14.75 -6.98 1.65
N GLN A 402 -13.82 -7.80 2.13
CA GLN A 402 -13.40 -9.04 1.46
C GLN A 402 -14.34 -10.24 1.70
N GLY A 403 -15.41 -10.05 2.49
CA GLY A 403 -16.31 -11.12 2.92
C GLY A 403 -17.06 -11.79 1.78
N ASP A 404 -16.83 -13.10 1.64
CA ASP A 404 -17.63 -13.96 0.77
C ASP A 404 -19.02 -14.28 1.41
N ALA A 405 -19.86 -14.99 0.66
CA ALA A 405 -21.18 -15.39 1.16
C ALA A 405 -21.11 -16.29 2.41
N THR A 406 -20.00 -16.98 2.66
CA THR A 406 -19.84 -17.84 3.84
C THR A 406 -19.51 -17.02 5.10
N SER A 407 -18.72 -15.95 4.95
CA SER A 407 -18.38 -14.99 6.01
C SER A 407 -19.62 -14.24 6.51
N LEU A 408 -20.47 -13.74 5.59
CA LEU A 408 -21.76 -13.13 5.94
C LEU A 408 -22.70 -14.12 6.67
N ALA A 409 -22.71 -15.39 6.26
CA ALA A 409 -23.50 -16.41 6.96
C ALA A 409 -22.99 -16.68 8.38
N SER A 410 -21.69 -16.61 8.64
CA SER A 410 -21.13 -16.70 9.99
C SER A 410 -21.43 -15.46 10.84
N ILE A 411 -21.37 -14.26 10.27
CA ILE A 411 -21.80 -13.00 10.92
C ILE A 411 -23.27 -13.10 11.38
N ASP A 412 -24.17 -13.62 10.53
CA ASP A 412 -25.57 -13.86 10.90
C ASP A 412 -25.74 -14.90 12.02
N ARG A 413 -24.90 -15.94 12.06
CA ARG A 413 -24.87 -16.91 13.19
C ARG A 413 -24.46 -16.23 14.50
N LEU A 414 -23.44 -15.37 14.49
CA LEU A 414 -23.02 -14.62 15.67
C LEU A 414 -24.13 -13.71 16.21
N ARG A 415 -24.78 -12.96 15.31
CA ARG A 415 -25.97 -12.15 15.65
C ARG A 415 -27.07 -12.99 16.28
N LYS A 416 -27.37 -14.17 15.71
CA LYS A 416 -28.40 -15.10 16.25
C LYS A 416 -28.03 -15.70 17.61
N LEU A 417 -26.76 -15.72 17.98
CA LEU A 417 -26.30 -16.06 19.34
C LEU A 417 -26.43 -14.90 20.32
N GLY A 418 -26.79 -13.68 19.87
CA GLY A 418 -26.85 -12.48 20.71
C GLY A 418 -25.48 -11.88 21.03
N VAL A 419 -24.49 -12.11 20.18
CA VAL A 419 -23.16 -11.47 20.26
C VAL A 419 -23.22 -10.12 19.56
N GLU A 420 -22.70 -9.06 20.18
CA GLU A 420 -22.56 -7.76 19.52
C GLU A 420 -21.34 -7.77 18.58
N LEU A 421 -21.45 -7.06 17.45
CA LEU A 421 -20.38 -6.94 16.47
C LEU A 421 -19.95 -5.47 16.40
N ALA A 422 -18.63 -5.27 16.32
CA ALA A 422 -18.01 -3.97 16.19
C ALA A 422 -17.15 -3.92 14.94
N ILE A 423 -17.18 -2.79 14.23
CA ILE A 423 -16.35 -2.55 13.05
C ILE A 423 -15.12 -1.78 13.52
N ASP A 424 -13.97 -2.42 13.41
CA ASP A 424 -12.69 -1.87 13.86
C ASP A 424 -11.96 -1.13 12.73
N ASP A 425 -11.04 -0.25 13.12
CA ASP A 425 -10.10 0.41 12.20
C ASP A 425 -10.75 1.28 11.09
N PHE A 426 -11.98 1.78 11.31
CA PHE A 426 -12.79 2.43 10.27
C PHE A 426 -12.14 3.70 9.71
N GLY A 427 -12.03 3.78 8.37
CA GLY A 427 -11.37 4.86 7.65
C GLY A 427 -9.90 4.56 7.32
N LYS A 428 -9.49 3.29 7.31
CA LYS A 428 -8.22 2.86 6.67
C LYS A 428 -8.40 2.56 5.19
N GLY A 429 -9.57 2.06 4.80
CA GLY A 429 -9.84 1.55 3.45
C GLY A 429 -10.86 2.35 2.63
N TYR A 430 -11.29 1.74 1.53
CA TYR A 430 -12.40 2.23 0.72
C TYR A 430 -13.71 1.58 1.18
N SER A 431 -14.36 2.17 2.18
CA SER A 431 -15.60 1.61 2.75
C SER A 431 -16.73 1.64 1.72
N SER A 432 -17.21 0.47 1.30
CA SER A 432 -18.46 0.38 0.56
C SER A 432 -19.64 0.58 1.53
N LEU A 433 -20.30 1.75 1.48
CA LEU A 433 -21.52 2.03 2.26
C LEU A 433 -22.61 0.97 2.04
N THR A 434 -22.65 0.36 0.86
CA THR A 434 -23.53 -0.77 0.52
C THR A 434 -23.26 -2.00 1.37
N TYR A 435 -22.00 -2.26 1.72
CA TYR A 435 -21.60 -3.37 2.57
C TYR A 435 -21.79 -3.02 4.06
N LEU A 436 -21.45 -1.78 4.45
CA LEU A 436 -21.68 -1.27 5.81
C LEU A 436 -23.15 -1.45 6.25
N LYS A 437 -24.09 -1.18 5.34
CA LYS A 437 -25.54 -1.38 5.57
C LYS A 437 -25.97 -2.84 5.75
N GLN A 438 -25.19 -3.82 5.28
CA GLN A 438 -25.52 -5.24 5.37
C GLN A 438 -25.02 -5.91 6.66
N ILE A 439 -24.03 -5.30 7.32
CA ILE A 439 -23.46 -5.81 8.57
C ILE A 439 -24.35 -5.38 9.74
N PRO A 440 -24.84 -6.32 10.58
CA PRO A 440 -25.59 -6.00 11.77
C PRO A 440 -24.63 -5.66 12.94
N ALA A 441 -23.81 -4.63 12.75
CA ALA A 441 -22.92 -4.12 13.79
C ALA A 441 -23.67 -3.22 14.78
N ALA A 442 -23.15 -3.15 16.01
CA ALA A 442 -23.63 -2.30 17.10
C ALA A 442 -22.65 -1.14 17.41
N GLU A 443 -21.38 -1.28 17.02
CA GLU A 443 -20.33 -0.29 17.25
C GLU A 443 -19.49 -0.05 15.98
N ILE A 444 -19.04 1.19 15.76
CA ILE A 444 -17.95 1.56 14.86
C ILE A 444 -16.82 2.17 15.70
N LYS A 445 -15.60 1.68 15.51
CA LYS A 445 -14.38 2.22 16.14
C LYS A 445 -13.67 3.11 15.12
N ILE A 446 -13.50 4.40 15.45
CA ILE A 446 -12.80 5.38 14.60
C ILE A 446 -11.31 5.30 14.90
N ASP A 447 -10.52 4.94 13.89
CA ASP A 447 -9.08 4.77 14.02
C ASP A 447 -8.36 6.03 14.52
N LYS A 448 -7.36 5.80 15.36
CA LYS A 448 -6.52 6.81 16.03
C LYS A 448 -5.89 7.87 15.12
N ARG A 449 -5.72 7.63 13.82
CA ARG A 449 -5.13 8.64 12.90
C ARG A 449 -5.97 9.89 12.79
N PHE A 450 -7.30 9.78 12.91
CA PHE A 450 -8.22 10.94 12.90
C PHE A 450 -8.44 11.51 14.31
N ILE A 451 -8.46 10.64 15.33
CA ILE A 451 -8.71 11.04 16.71
C ILE A 451 -7.51 11.78 17.33
N GLY A 452 -6.28 11.41 17.00
CA GLY A 452 -5.07 12.04 17.55
C GLY A 452 -4.92 13.53 17.20
N THR A 453 -5.56 13.98 16.12
CA THR A 453 -5.53 15.35 15.59
C THR A 453 -6.88 16.09 15.68
N VAL A 454 -7.95 15.43 16.12
CA VAL A 454 -9.35 15.93 16.12
C VAL A 454 -9.56 17.28 16.84
N ALA A 455 -8.69 17.62 17.79
CA ALA A 455 -8.74 18.88 18.53
C ALA A 455 -8.08 20.07 17.80
N VAL A 456 -7.26 19.81 16.77
CA VAL A 456 -6.42 20.82 16.10
C VAL A 456 -6.59 20.87 14.58
N ASP A 457 -6.86 19.74 13.92
CA ASP A 457 -7.11 19.69 12.47
C ASP A 457 -8.62 19.72 12.20
N GLN A 458 -9.06 20.77 11.50
CA GLN A 458 -10.46 20.98 11.15
C GLN A 458 -10.97 19.96 10.11
N THR A 459 -10.06 19.38 9.32
CA THR A 459 -10.35 18.30 8.36
C THR A 459 -10.68 17.02 9.12
N ASP A 460 -9.82 16.63 10.06
CA ASP A 460 -10.03 15.42 10.87
C ASP A 460 -11.27 15.58 11.78
N LYS A 461 -11.48 16.76 12.38
CA LYS A 461 -12.72 17.06 13.13
C LYS A 461 -13.97 16.88 12.25
N GLN A 462 -13.91 17.26 10.98
CA GLN A 462 -15.03 17.10 10.04
C GLN A 462 -15.19 15.65 9.54
N ILE A 463 -14.09 14.89 9.37
CA ILE A 463 -14.13 13.45 9.08
C ILE A 463 -14.80 12.71 10.24
N VAL A 464 -14.31 12.88 11.48
CA VAL A 464 -14.86 12.27 12.69
C VAL A 464 -16.35 12.58 12.84
N LYS A 465 -16.75 13.85 12.67
CA LYS A 465 -18.16 14.26 12.68
C LYS A 465 -19.00 13.55 11.61
N THR A 466 -18.44 13.32 10.42
CA THR A 466 -19.14 12.64 9.32
C THR A 466 -19.30 11.14 9.60
N VAL A 467 -18.28 10.50 10.19
CA VAL A 467 -18.35 9.10 10.61
C VAL A 467 -19.36 8.91 11.74
N ILE A 468 -19.41 9.81 12.72
CA ILE A 468 -20.41 9.78 13.81
C ILE A 468 -21.83 9.88 13.24
N ALA A 469 -22.08 10.88 12.36
CA ALA A 469 -23.39 11.03 11.73
C ALA A 469 -23.80 9.80 10.88
N LEU A 470 -22.84 9.14 10.22
CA LEU A 470 -23.07 7.90 9.48
C LEU A 470 -23.41 6.72 10.41
N ALA A 471 -22.67 6.55 11.50
CA ALA A 471 -22.92 5.50 12.49
C ALA A 471 -24.32 5.65 13.10
N HIS A 472 -24.68 6.86 13.55
CA HIS A 472 -26.00 7.15 14.11
C HIS A 472 -27.13 6.91 13.08
N ALA A 473 -26.94 7.27 11.81
CA ALA A 473 -27.91 7.02 10.74
C ALA A 473 -28.13 5.53 10.44
N LEU A 474 -27.20 4.66 10.85
CA LEU A 474 -27.28 3.21 10.73
C LEU A 474 -27.64 2.53 12.07
N GLY A 475 -27.83 3.28 13.15
CA GLY A 475 -28.17 2.77 14.49
C GLY A 475 -26.97 2.17 15.25
N MET A 476 -25.74 2.52 14.87
CA MET A 476 -24.50 2.09 15.53
C MET A 476 -23.98 3.16 16.49
N ARG A 477 -23.39 2.71 17.61
CA ARG A 477 -22.64 3.55 18.54
C ARG A 477 -21.22 3.81 18.04
N VAL A 478 -20.58 4.87 18.51
CA VAL A 478 -19.21 5.22 18.13
C VAL A 478 -18.23 5.05 19.29
N VAL A 479 -17.08 4.45 19.01
CA VAL A 479 -15.90 4.42 19.87
C VAL A 479 -14.79 5.24 19.20
N ALA A 480 -14.28 6.28 19.87
CA ALA A 480 -13.07 6.96 19.44
C ALA A 480 -11.83 6.23 19.99
N GLU A 481 -10.91 5.81 19.12
CA GLU A 481 -9.66 5.14 19.52
C GLU A 481 -8.46 6.09 19.59
N GLY A 482 -7.43 5.71 20.34
CA GLY A 482 -6.19 6.49 20.44
C GLY A 482 -6.38 7.86 21.09
N VAL A 483 -7.38 7.98 21.97
CA VAL A 483 -7.65 9.19 22.74
C VAL A 483 -6.54 9.41 23.78
N ASP A 484 -5.52 10.16 23.39
CA ASP A 484 -4.27 10.34 24.14
C ASP A 484 -4.14 11.71 24.84
N SER A 485 -5.16 12.59 24.73
CA SER A 485 -5.18 13.89 25.41
C SER A 485 -6.56 14.29 25.97
N ALA A 486 -6.59 15.29 26.86
CA ALA A 486 -7.82 15.84 27.42
C ALA A 486 -8.63 16.63 26.38
N GLU A 487 -7.93 17.34 25.51
CA GLU A 487 -8.46 18.12 24.40
C GLU A 487 -9.14 17.19 23.38
N ALA A 488 -8.56 16.01 23.13
CA ALA A 488 -9.17 14.98 22.30
C ALA A 488 -10.49 14.47 22.91
N ILE A 489 -10.55 14.18 24.23
CA ILE A 489 -11.82 13.84 24.92
C ILE A 489 -12.86 14.96 24.77
N SER A 490 -12.46 16.21 24.98
CA SER A 490 -13.40 17.35 24.85
C SER A 490 -13.95 17.47 23.43
N ALA A 491 -13.06 17.37 22.44
CA ALA A 491 -13.41 17.51 21.03
C ALA A 491 -14.33 16.39 20.52
N ILE A 492 -14.15 15.12 20.95
CA ILE A 492 -15.10 14.03 20.59
C ILE A 492 -16.42 14.14 21.37
N GLY A 493 -16.40 14.68 22.59
CA GLY A 493 -17.61 14.96 23.37
C GLY A 493 -18.49 16.05 22.75
N GLU A 494 -17.88 17.12 22.20
CA GLU A 494 -18.55 18.13 21.38
C GLU A 494 -19.20 17.56 20.11
N LEU A 495 -18.70 16.44 19.61
CA LEU A 495 -19.21 15.74 18.43
C LEU A 495 -20.24 14.65 18.77
N GLU A 496 -20.67 14.54 20.03
CA GLU A 496 -21.64 13.56 20.52
C GLU A 496 -21.19 12.09 20.38
N CYS A 497 -19.87 11.84 20.35
CA CYS A 497 -19.31 10.48 20.38
C CYS A 497 -19.59 9.80 21.74
N GLU A 498 -20.12 8.59 21.75
CA GLU A 498 -20.59 7.95 22.98
C GLU A 498 -19.47 7.32 23.81
N MET A 499 -18.45 6.74 23.16
CA MET A 499 -17.39 5.97 23.84
C MET A 499 -15.98 6.37 23.40
N ALA A 500 -15.02 6.18 24.31
CA ALA A 500 -13.61 6.50 24.09
C ALA A 500 -12.67 5.42 24.65
N GLN A 501 -11.55 5.23 23.95
CA GLN A 501 -10.45 4.36 24.33
C GLN A 501 -9.11 4.99 23.93
N GLY A 502 -8.10 4.96 24.79
CA GLY A 502 -6.80 5.58 24.53
C GLY A 502 -5.93 5.73 25.78
N PHE A 503 -4.69 6.17 25.61
CA PHE A 503 -3.71 6.23 26.71
C PHE A 503 -3.99 7.35 27.72
N TYR A 504 -4.82 8.35 27.40
CA TYR A 504 -5.31 9.32 28.37
C TYR A 504 -6.24 8.70 29.41
N ILE A 505 -7.00 7.67 29.01
CA ILE A 505 -7.86 6.89 29.90
C ILE A 505 -7.00 5.86 30.63
N ALA A 506 -6.40 4.94 29.88
CA ALA A 506 -5.49 3.93 30.38
C ALA A 506 -4.69 3.26 29.26
N ARG A 507 -3.46 2.88 29.59
CA ARG A 507 -2.72 1.88 28.80
C ARG A 507 -3.32 0.48 29.05
N PRO A 508 -3.24 -0.45 28.08
CA PRO A 508 -3.58 -1.85 28.30
C PRO A 508 -2.85 -2.39 29.54
N MET A 509 -3.57 -3.07 30.43
CA MET A 509 -3.06 -3.58 31.70
C MET A 509 -3.39 -5.07 31.89
N ARG A 510 -2.74 -5.74 32.84
CA ARG A 510 -3.12 -7.12 33.19
C ARG A 510 -4.53 -7.14 33.79
N GLY A 511 -5.27 -8.23 33.56
CA GLY A 511 -6.67 -8.32 33.98
C GLY A 511 -6.89 -8.24 35.49
N ASP A 512 -5.91 -8.66 36.30
CA ASP A 512 -5.96 -8.54 37.76
C ASP A 512 -5.89 -7.09 38.27
N LEU A 513 -5.38 -6.16 37.47
CA LEU A 513 -5.31 -4.73 37.81
C LEU A 513 -6.57 -3.95 37.41
N VAL A 514 -7.44 -4.53 36.58
CA VAL A 514 -8.62 -3.83 36.02
C VAL A 514 -9.61 -3.39 37.12
N PRO A 515 -10.00 -4.22 38.12
CA PRO A 515 -10.91 -3.79 39.19
C PRO A 515 -10.38 -2.60 40.00
N GLU A 516 -9.14 -2.70 40.49
CA GLU A 516 -8.49 -1.63 41.28
C GLU A 516 -8.36 -0.33 40.48
N TRP A 517 -7.98 -0.42 39.21
CA TRP A 517 -7.92 0.74 38.32
C TRP A 517 -9.30 1.39 38.13
N MET A 518 -10.37 0.62 37.97
CA MET A 518 -11.73 1.16 37.80
C MET A 518 -12.21 1.90 39.04
N GLU A 519 -11.94 1.39 40.25
CA GLU A 519 -12.27 2.06 41.51
C GLU A 519 -11.56 3.43 41.62
N HIS A 520 -10.25 3.47 41.31
CA HIS A 520 -9.47 4.70 41.32
C HIS A 520 -9.94 5.71 40.25
N TYR A 521 -10.24 5.22 39.05
CA TYR A 521 -10.76 6.03 37.94
C TYR A 521 -12.12 6.65 38.29
N ALA A 522 -13.04 5.87 38.86
CA ALA A 522 -14.35 6.35 39.29
C ALA A 522 -14.26 7.44 40.37
N ALA A 523 -13.36 7.28 41.36
CA ALA A 523 -13.11 8.29 42.37
C ALA A 523 -12.57 9.60 41.77
N THR A 524 -11.66 9.51 40.81
CA THR A 524 -11.07 10.68 40.15
C THR A 524 -12.07 11.36 39.21
N ALA A 525 -12.91 10.59 38.48
CA ALA A 525 -13.99 11.12 37.66
C ALA A 525 -15.07 11.83 38.49
N ALA A 526 -15.36 11.35 39.70
CA ALA A 526 -16.21 12.08 40.65
C ALA A 526 -15.61 13.44 41.06
N MET A 527 -14.30 13.51 41.32
CA MET A 527 -13.62 14.78 41.61
C MET A 527 -13.63 15.74 40.41
N ARG A 528 -13.39 15.26 39.19
CA ARG A 528 -13.47 16.08 37.96
C ARG A 528 -14.86 16.69 37.77
N ARG A 529 -15.92 15.89 37.91
CA ARG A 529 -17.31 16.37 37.84
C ARG A 529 -17.64 17.38 38.95
N GLY A 530 -17.13 17.17 40.16
CA GLY A 530 -17.29 18.10 41.29
C GLY A 530 -16.51 19.42 41.15
N ALA A 531 -15.43 19.45 40.35
CA ALA A 531 -14.72 20.67 40.01
C ALA A 531 -15.48 21.49 38.94
N VAL A 532 -15.86 20.86 37.83
CA VAL A 532 -16.64 21.51 36.75
C VAL A 532 -17.97 22.07 37.26
N ALA A 533 -18.67 21.34 38.14
CA ALA A 533 -19.92 21.81 38.75
C ALA A 533 -19.77 23.01 39.71
N ARG A 534 -18.54 23.39 40.10
CA ARG A 534 -18.27 24.57 40.95
C ARG A 534 -17.87 25.81 40.17
N GLU A 535 -17.58 25.69 38.87
CA GLU A 535 -17.12 26.82 38.04
C GLU A 535 -18.24 27.56 37.31
N TRP A 536 -19.50 27.17 37.51
CA TRP A 536 -20.67 27.88 36.98
C TRP A 536 -21.47 28.59 38.09
N PRO A 537 -21.34 29.92 38.24
CA PRO A 537 -22.36 30.70 38.94
C PRO A 537 -23.67 30.61 38.16
N GLU A 538 -24.81 30.46 38.85
CA GLU A 538 -26.11 30.58 38.18
C GLU A 538 -26.19 31.92 37.42
N PRO A 539 -26.70 31.96 36.17
CA PRO A 539 -26.95 33.22 35.50
C PRO A 539 -27.98 34.01 36.30
N ALA A 540 -27.54 35.15 36.86
CA ALA A 540 -28.37 35.98 37.71
C ALA A 540 -29.65 36.39 36.96
N ARG A 541 -30.82 36.02 37.52
CA ARG A 541 -32.12 36.45 37.00
C ARG A 541 -32.28 37.96 37.19
N ALA A 542 -32.34 38.69 36.07
CA ALA A 542 -32.87 40.05 35.97
C ALA A 542 -33.47 40.24 34.57
#